data_AF-A0A4P6KE37-F1
#
_entry.id   AF-A0A4P6KE37-F1
#
_cell.length_a   1.000
_cell.length_b   1.000
_cell.length_c   1.000
_cell.angle_alpha   90.00
_cell.angle_beta   90.00
_cell.angle_gamma   90.00
#
_symmetry.space_group_name_H-M   'P 1'
#
loop_
_entity.id
_entity.type
_entity.pdbx_description
1 polymer ?
#
loop_
_entity_poly.entity_id
_entity_poly.type
_entity_poly.pdbx_seq_one_letter_code
_entity_poly.pdbx_strand_id
1 'polypeptide(L)' 'MPVPSGGSETTATSHARGDEDGLLDRIGLIEAQPLPQRAAGFEQVHDELLAELQRSDHGGV' A
#
# COMPACT_ATOMS: atom_id res chain seq x y z
N MET A 1 12.14 -29.74 28.55
CA MET A 1 11.37 -29.70 27.30
C MET A 1 11.10 -28.24 26.94
N PRO A 2 11.84 -27.65 26.00
CA PRO A 2 11.37 -26.45 25.32
C PRO A 2 11.46 -26.59 23.79
N VAL A 3 10.41 -26.19 23.08
CA VAL A 3 10.49 -25.18 22.01
C VAL A 3 9.08 -24.58 21.84
N PRO A 4 8.91 -23.25 21.89
CA PRO A 4 7.69 -22.61 21.41
C PRO A 4 7.71 -22.63 19.87
N SER A 5 6.67 -23.20 19.27
CA SER A 5 6.44 -23.15 17.82
C SER A 5 6.32 -21.70 17.38
N GLY A 6 7.20 -21.28 16.46
CA GLY A 6 7.23 -19.93 15.91
C GLY A 6 5.95 -19.63 15.15
N GLY A 7 5.20 -18.64 15.64
CA GLY A 7 4.26 -17.91 14.82
C GLY A 7 5.03 -16.90 13.97
N SER A 8 5.34 -17.28 12.74
CA SER A 8 5.98 -16.40 11.75
C SER A 8 5.14 -16.34 10.47
N GLU A 9 3.83 -16.14 10.60
CA GLU A 9 2.93 -16.00 9.43
C GLU A 9 2.00 -14.77 9.52
N THR A 10 1.97 -14.05 10.64
CA THR A 10 1.02 -12.94 10.84
C THR A 10 1.50 -11.59 10.25
N THR A 11 2.77 -11.45 9.89
CA THR A 11 3.31 -10.12 9.51
C THR A 11 2.99 -9.72 8.07
N ALA A 12 2.85 -10.67 7.14
CA ALA A 12 2.60 -10.35 5.73
C ALA A 12 1.18 -9.81 5.47
N THR A 13 0.18 -10.26 6.23
CA THR A 13 -1.22 -9.80 6.10
C THR A 13 -1.51 -8.53 6.91
N SER A 14 -0.68 -8.19 7.90
CA SER A 14 -0.82 -6.96 8.67
C SER A 14 -0.24 -5.73 7.98
N HIS A 15 0.75 -5.88 7.10
CA HIS A 15 1.32 -4.78 6.31
C HIS A 15 0.29 -4.27 5.29
N ALA A 16 -0.26 -5.18 4.48
CA ALA A 16 -1.24 -4.85 3.43
C ALA A 16 -2.45 -4.03 3.95
N ARG A 17 -3.02 -4.39 5.11
CA ARG A 17 -4.14 -3.64 5.69
C ARG A 17 -3.76 -2.25 6.20
N GLY A 18 -2.55 -2.09 6.75
CA GLY A 18 -2.07 -0.79 7.21
C GLY A 18 -1.76 0.16 6.06
N ASP A 19 -1.29 -0.38 4.93
CA ASP A 19 -1.05 0.37 3.69
C ASP A 19 -2.36 0.76 2.98
N GLU A 20 -3.38 -0.10 2.98
CA GLU A 20 -4.71 0.22 2.44
C GLU A 20 -5.39 1.38 3.17
N ASP A 21 -5.36 1.38 4.52
CA ASP A 21 -5.94 2.46 5.32
C ASP A 21 -5.24 3.81 5.05
N GLY A 22 -3.90 3.80 4.91
CA GLY A 22 -3.12 4.98 4.55
C GLY A 22 -3.40 5.49 3.13
N LEU A 23 -3.64 4.59 2.18
CA LEU A 23 -4.02 4.93 0.81
C LEU A 23 -5.38 5.64 0.75
N LEU A 24 -6.37 5.14 1.49
CA LEU A 24 -7.71 5.73 1.54
C LEU A 24 -7.69 7.15 2.14
N ASP A 25 -6.95 7.35 3.23
CA ASP A 25 -6.75 8.68 3.83
C ASP A 25 -6.12 9.65 2.82
N ARG A 26 -5.12 9.18 2.05
CA ARG A 26 -4.45 9.98 1.04
C ARG A 26 -5.38 10.36 -0.13
N ILE A 27 -6.21 9.43 -0.59
CA ILE A 27 -7.25 9.69 -1.59
C ILE A 27 -8.22 10.76 -1.09
N GLY A 28 -8.67 10.66 0.17
CA GLY A 28 -9.53 11.66 0.79
C GLY A 28 -8.93 13.06 0.79
N LEU A 29 -7.62 13.19 1.05
CA LEU A 29 -6.91 14.47 0.96
C LEU A 29 -6.83 15.02 -0.47
N ILE A 30 -6.68 14.16 -1.48
CA ILE A 30 -6.67 14.56 -2.90
C ILE A 30 -8.06 15.07 -3.29
N GLU A 31 -9.12 14.35 -2.92
CA GLU A 31 -10.50 14.73 -3.21
C GLU A 31 -10.93 16.04 -2.53
N ALA A 32 -10.30 16.43 -1.42
CA ALA A 32 -10.54 17.72 -0.79
C ALA A 32 -9.96 18.92 -1.58
N GLN A 33 -9.05 18.69 -2.53
CA GLN A 33 -8.42 19.75 -3.33
C GLN A 33 -9.31 20.23 -4.49
N PRO A 34 -9.05 21.43 -5.07
CA PRO A 34 -9.70 21.85 -6.31
C PRO A 34 -9.36 20.94 -7.51
N LEU A 35 -10.29 20.84 -8.47
CA LEU A 35 -10.23 19.90 -9.61
C LEU A 35 -8.89 19.84 -10.35
N PRO A 36 -8.22 20.97 -10.67
CA PRO A 36 -6.93 20.92 -11.37
C PRO A 36 -5.82 20.22 -10.58
N GLN A 37 -5.83 20.33 -9.24
CA GLN A 37 -4.84 19.66 -8.40
C GLN A 37 -5.14 18.17 -8.19
N ARG A 38 -6.42 17.76 -8.28
CA ARG A 38 -6.81 16.35 -8.11
C ARG A 38 -6.15 15.45 -9.15
N ALA A 39 -6.12 15.88 -10.41
CA ALA A 39 -5.54 15.10 -11.50
C ALA A 39 -4.08 14.75 -11.24
N ALA A 40 -3.26 15.73 -10.85
CA ALA A 40 -1.85 15.52 -10.52
C ALA A 40 -1.68 14.60 -9.29
N GLY A 41 -2.53 14.77 -8.27
CA GLY A 41 -2.50 13.90 -7.09
C GLY A 41 -2.84 12.44 -7.42
N PHE A 42 -3.84 12.22 -8.27
CA PHE A 42 -4.23 10.87 -8.70
C PHE A 42 -3.21 10.23 -9.65
N GLU A 43 -2.57 10.99 -10.54
CA GLU A 43 -1.44 10.48 -11.35
C GLU A 43 -0.30 9.99 -10.47
N GLN A 44 0.06 10.75 -9.43
CA GLN A 44 1.11 10.35 -8.51
C GLN A 44 0.77 9.03 -7.77
N VAL A 45 -0.47 8.90 -7.28
CA VAL A 45 -0.92 7.67 -6.61
C VAL A 45 -0.94 6.48 -7.58
N HIS A 46 -1.37 6.71 -8.82
CA HIS A 46 -1.34 5.68 -9.87
C HIS A 46 0.07 5.16 -10.12
N ASP A 47 1.04 6.06 -10.32
CA ASP A 47 2.42 5.68 -10.63
C ASP A 47 3.08 4.91 -9.48
N GLU A 48 2.78 5.30 -8.24
CA GLU A 48 3.27 4.62 -7.03
C GLU A 48 2.70 3.20 -6.92
N LEU A 49 1.39 3.03 -7.12
CA LEU A 49 0.76 1.70 -7.09
C LEU A 49 1.24 0.81 -8.24
N LEU A 50 1.46 1.38 -9.42
CA LEU A 50 1.99 0.65 -10.56
C LEU A 50 3.41 0.16 -10.28
N ALA A 51 4.26 1.00 -9.68
CA ALA A 51 5.60 0.62 -9.29
C ALA A 51 5.61 -0.49 -8.23
N GLU A 52 4.69 -0.45 -7.26
CA GLU A 52 4.57 -1.48 -6.23
C GLU A 52 4.08 -2.82 -6.81
N LEU A 53 3.13 -2.78 -7.74
CA LEU A 53 2.68 -3.97 -8.49
C LEU A 53 3.83 -4.60 -9.28
N GLN A 54 4.62 -3.79 -10.00
CA GLN A 54 5.78 -4.26 -10.76
C GLN A 54 6.85 -4.85 -9.83
N ARG A 55 7.11 -4.21 -8.69
CA ARG A 55 8.04 -4.73 -7.68
C ARG A 55 7.58 -6.09 -7.14
N SER A 56 6.30 -6.21 -6.81
CA SER A 56 5.71 -7.45 -6.29
C SER A 56 5.75 -8.58 -7.31
N ASP A 57 5.52 -8.27 -8.59
CA ASP A 57 5.64 -9.22 -9.72
C ASP A 57 7.10 -9.69 -9.91
N HIS A 58 8.07 -8.78 -9.78
CA HIS A 58 9.50 -9.09 -9.95
C HIS A 58 10.17 -9.74 -8.72
N GLY A 59 9.55 -9.68 -7.54
CA GLY A 59 10.07 -10.26 -6.29
C GLY A 59 9.70 -11.73 -6.04
N GLY A 60 8.98 -12.38 -6.97
CA GLY A 60 8.47 -13.74 -6.84
C GLY A 60 9.41 -14.86 -7.31
N VAL A 61 10.74 -14.70 -7.20
CA VAL A 61 11.75 -15.71 -7.60
C VAL A 61 12.68 -16.12 -6.46
#